data_AF-A0A432JL67-F1
#
_entry.id   AF-A0A432JL67-F1
#
_cell.length_a   1.000
_cell.length_b   1.000
_cell.length_c   1.000
_cell.angle_alpha   90.00
_cell.angle_beta   90.00
_cell.angle_gamma   90.00
#
_symmetry.space_group_name_H-M   'P 1'
#
loop_
_entity.id
_entity.type
_entity.pdbx_description
1 polymer ?
#
loop_
_entity_poly.entity_id
_entity_poly.type
_entity_poly.pdbx_seq_one_letter_code
_entity_poly.pdbx_strand_id
1 'polypeptide(L)'
;MALCPTPSTVELAERFLALVDPDGLVLVGVVRHRRSLQILREPNACLEDLLGRRVPDCWSAVGILAPGQIFRIGDLQARRVSVAHVLRRHGPRATAINWGDSVELLKGGTGRVADLLDRMLGLDTPPPTLPPMTFLAHLWIDRILAAVLGRSLGSTGPSALEVSALRPEPVADWAELRRRCSAGLLDLPGISPATAEWLDEGSLHRLAEAALPDQVEIVADLRQLLSPDTLGYMGLEPATGGPE
;
A
#
# COMPACT_ATOMS: atom_id res chain seq x y z
N MET A 1 43.35 -11.55 -11.64
CA MET A 1 42.70 -11.51 -10.31
C MET A 1 41.19 -11.33 -10.52
N ALA A 2 40.40 -12.35 -10.22
CA ALA A 2 38.95 -12.32 -10.45
C ALA A 2 38.27 -11.37 -9.43
N LEU A 3 37.50 -10.40 -9.93
CA LEU A 3 36.53 -9.67 -9.13
C LEU A 3 35.52 -10.69 -8.59
N CYS A 4 35.20 -10.68 -7.29
CA CYS A 4 34.06 -11.46 -6.81
C CYS A 4 32.84 -11.14 -7.69
N PRO A 5 32.17 -12.14 -8.27
CA PRO A 5 30.98 -11.90 -9.06
C PRO A 5 29.97 -11.14 -8.22
N THR A 6 29.40 -10.08 -8.79
CA THR A 6 28.37 -9.31 -8.10
C THR A 6 27.13 -10.18 -8.06
N PRO A 7 26.55 -10.48 -6.89
CA PRO A 7 25.42 -11.38 -6.84
C PRO A 7 24.24 -10.81 -7.63
N SER A 8 23.48 -11.70 -8.25
CA SER A 8 22.23 -11.33 -8.92
C SER A 8 21.18 -10.84 -7.90
N THR A 9 20.13 -10.14 -8.34
CA THR A 9 19.05 -9.73 -7.40
C THR A 9 18.39 -10.94 -6.74
N VAL A 10 18.26 -12.05 -7.47
CA VAL A 10 17.74 -13.32 -6.97
C VAL A 10 18.65 -13.89 -5.88
N GLU A 11 19.95 -13.96 -6.14
CA GLU A 11 20.93 -14.42 -5.15
C GLU A 11 20.95 -13.53 -3.90
N LEU A 12 20.70 -12.22 -4.04
CA LEU A 12 20.55 -11.32 -2.89
C LEU A 12 19.30 -11.65 -2.08
N ALA A 13 18.16 -11.90 -2.73
CA ALA A 13 16.91 -12.23 -2.04
C ALA A 13 17.02 -13.56 -1.27
N GLU A 14 17.60 -14.60 -1.89
CA GLU A 14 17.87 -15.88 -1.21
C GLU A 14 18.84 -15.70 -0.03
N ARG A 15 19.91 -14.91 -0.21
CA ARG A 15 20.84 -14.60 0.89
C ARG A 15 20.15 -13.87 2.03
N PHE A 16 19.24 -12.94 1.75
CA PHE A 16 18.51 -12.23 2.81
C PHE A 16 17.65 -13.18 3.63
N LEU A 17 16.95 -14.13 2.98
CA LEU A 17 16.18 -15.18 3.66
C LEU A 17 17.07 -16.10 4.51
N ALA A 18 18.31 -16.37 4.08
CA ALA A 18 19.25 -17.20 4.83
C ALA A 18 19.91 -16.47 6.01
N LEU A 19 19.94 -15.13 6.00
CA LEU A 19 20.66 -14.33 6.99
C LEU A 19 19.87 -14.05 8.26
N VAL A 20 18.56 -14.25 8.23
CA VAL A 20 17.61 -13.85 9.27
C VAL A 20 16.37 -14.74 9.19
N ASP A 21 15.97 -15.34 10.31
CA ASP A 21 14.57 -15.74 10.51
C ASP A 21 13.86 -14.54 11.15
N PRO A 22 13.09 -13.75 10.38
CA PRO A 22 12.62 -12.47 10.85
C PRO A 22 11.45 -12.68 11.81
N ASP A 23 11.65 -12.39 13.10
CA ASP A 23 10.54 -12.26 14.05
C ASP A 23 9.66 -11.01 13.76
N GLY A 24 10.11 -10.13 12.85
CA GLY A 24 9.43 -8.88 12.47
C GLY A 24 9.98 -8.27 11.17
N LEU A 25 9.54 -7.05 10.85
CA LEU A 25 9.94 -6.35 9.62
C LEU A 25 11.40 -5.87 9.71
N VAL A 26 12.23 -6.20 8.73
CA VAL A 26 13.63 -5.78 8.66
C VAL A 26 13.90 -5.10 7.32
N LEU A 27 14.36 -3.84 7.38
CA LEU A 27 14.96 -3.17 6.24
C LEU A 27 16.38 -3.66 6.06
N VAL A 28 16.73 -4.02 4.83
CA VAL A 28 18.05 -4.52 4.47
C VAL A 28 18.67 -3.62 3.40
N GLY A 29 19.90 -3.17 3.64
CA GLY A 29 20.66 -2.35 2.70
C GLY A 29 21.92 -3.05 2.23
N VAL A 30 22.24 -2.97 0.94
CA VAL A 30 23.51 -3.50 0.39
C VAL A 30 24.45 -2.36 0.03
N VAL A 31 25.49 -2.19 0.82
CA VAL A 31 26.57 -1.24 0.54
C VAL A 31 27.72 -1.98 -0.13
N ARG A 32 28.15 -1.48 -1.29
CA ARG A 32 29.34 -1.99 -1.97
C ARG A 32 30.54 -1.13 -1.62
N HIS A 33 31.53 -1.71 -0.94
CA HIS A 33 32.77 -1.02 -0.62
C HIS A 33 33.97 -1.76 -1.24
N ARG A 34 34.47 -1.24 -2.37
CA ARG A 34 35.57 -1.82 -3.17
C ARG A 34 35.32 -3.29 -3.55
N ARG A 35 35.75 -4.22 -2.69
CA ARG A 35 35.67 -5.69 -2.89
C ARG A 35 34.77 -6.39 -1.86
N SER A 36 34.17 -5.67 -0.92
CA SER A 36 33.23 -6.24 0.04
C SER A 36 31.80 -5.76 -0.20
N LEU A 37 30.85 -6.63 0.12
CA LEU A 37 29.44 -6.32 0.24
C LEU A 37 29.12 -6.31 1.73
N GLN A 38 28.59 -5.20 2.21
CA GLN A 38 28.07 -5.09 3.57
C GLN A 38 26.55 -5.09 3.50
N ILE A 39 25.95 -5.89 4.37
CA ILE A 39 24.51 -5.98 4.53
C ILE A 39 24.16 -5.27 5.83
N LEU A 40 23.55 -4.11 5.70
CA LEU A 40 23.00 -3.34 6.82
C LEU A 40 21.59 -3.85 7.11
N ARG A 41 21.23 -3.95 8.39
CA ARG A 41 19.93 -4.47 8.84
C ARG A 41 19.37 -3.51 9.86
N GLU A 42 18.10 -3.21 9.71
CA GLU A 42 17.39 -2.31 10.62
C GLU A 42 16.00 -2.89 10.89
N PRO A 43 15.74 -3.36 12.12
CA PRO A 43 14.40 -3.77 12.53
C PRO A 43 13.44 -2.58 12.52
N ASN A 44 12.21 -2.82 12.11
CA ASN A 44 11.11 -1.85 12.09
C ASN A 44 9.84 -2.51 12.65
N ALA A 45 8.94 -1.73 13.23
CA ALA A 45 7.70 -2.29 13.77
C ALA A 45 6.71 -2.56 12.65
N CYS A 46 6.59 -1.65 11.69
CA CYS A 46 5.69 -1.78 10.54
C CYS A 46 6.21 -1.05 9.29
N LEU A 47 5.50 -1.20 8.17
CA LEU A 47 5.92 -0.64 6.88
C LEU A 47 5.83 0.90 6.88
N GLU A 48 4.89 1.43 7.65
CA GLU A 48 4.59 2.85 7.79
C GLU A 48 5.75 3.62 8.41
N ASP A 49 6.56 3.00 9.27
CA ASP A 49 7.79 3.57 9.85
C ASP A 49 8.83 3.94 8.78
N LEU A 50 8.73 3.35 7.58
CA LEU A 50 9.66 3.56 6.47
C LEU A 50 9.22 4.67 5.51
N LEU A 51 8.00 5.21 5.67
CA LEU A 51 7.49 6.27 4.81
C LEU A 51 8.29 7.57 5.01
N GLY A 52 8.56 8.29 3.93
CA GLY A 52 9.38 9.51 3.98
C GLY A 52 10.90 9.25 3.96
N ARG A 53 11.33 7.99 4.09
CA ARG A 53 12.74 7.65 4.17
C ARG A 53 13.41 7.64 2.81
N ARG A 54 14.63 8.18 2.73
CA ARG A 54 15.54 7.96 1.58
C ARG A 54 16.78 7.21 2.05
N VAL A 55 17.27 6.29 1.22
CA VAL A 55 18.52 5.58 1.49
C VAL A 55 19.70 6.29 0.82
N PRO A 56 20.91 6.26 1.43
CA PRO A 56 22.10 6.87 0.85
C PRO A 56 22.43 6.35 -0.56
N ASP A 57 23.04 7.18 -1.39
CA ASP A 57 23.41 6.83 -2.77
C ASP A 57 24.41 5.67 -2.86
N CYS A 58 25.19 5.44 -1.81
CA CYS A 58 26.13 4.33 -1.73
C CYS A 58 25.45 2.96 -1.60
N TRP A 59 24.14 2.91 -1.33
CA TRP A 59 23.37 1.68 -1.31
C TRP A 59 23.12 1.23 -2.75
N SER A 60 23.63 0.04 -3.08
CA SER A 60 23.48 -0.60 -4.39
C SER A 60 22.16 -1.37 -4.53
N ALA A 61 21.57 -1.76 -3.41
CA ALA A 61 20.25 -2.38 -3.32
C ALA A 61 19.62 -2.09 -1.95
N VAL A 62 18.30 -2.12 -1.91
CA VAL A 62 17.48 -2.08 -0.69
C VAL A 62 16.51 -3.25 -0.75
N GLY A 63 16.12 -3.78 0.40
CA GLY A 63 15.09 -4.79 0.47
C GLY A 63 14.38 -4.78 1.80
N ILE A 64 13.24 -5.43 1.82
CA ILE A 64 12.46 -5.70 3.01
C ILE A 64 12.42 -7.20 3.20
N LEU A 65 12.68 -7.63 4.44
CA LEU A 65 12.48 -8.97 4.90
C LEU A 65 11.36 -8.95 5.95
N ALA A 66 10.36 -9.82 5.80
CA ALA A 66 9.25 -9.90 6.75
C ALA A 66 8.78 -11.34 6.92
N PRO A 67 8.33 -11.74 8.13
CA PRO A 67 7.51 -12.93 8.28
C PRO A 67 6.13 -12.68 7.68
N GLY A 68 5.45 -13.75 7.27
CA GLY A 68 4.10 -13.66 6.74
C GLY A 68 3.35 -14.97 6.84
N GLN A 69 2.08 -14.90 6.46
CA GLN A 69 1.22 -16.06 6.28
C GLN A 69 0.60 -15.96 4.90
N ILE A 70 0.69 -17.04 4.12
CA ILE A 70 0.08 -17.12 2.80
C ILE A 70 -0.99 -18.20 2.81
N PHE A 71 -2.17 -17.84 2.30
CA PHE A 71 -3.21 -18.78 1.92
C PHE A 71 -3.09 -19.02 0.42
N ARG A 72 -2.95 -20.29 0.01
CA ARG A 72 -3.18 -20.64 -1.39
C ARG A 72 -4.66 -20.95 -1.58
N ILE A 73 -5.18 -20.64 -2.75
CA ILE A 73 -6.57 -20.96 -3.10
C ILE A 73 -6.78 -22.47 -2.94
N GLY A 74 -7.74 -22.85 -2.08
CA GLY A 74 -8.03 -24.24 -1.73
C GLY A 74 -7.42 -24.71 -0.41
N ASP A 75 -6.48 -23.97 0.17
CA ASP A 75 -5.93 -24.30 1.49
C ASP A 75 -6.87 -23.80 2.60
N LEU A 76 -7.12 -24.66 3.60
CA LEU A 76 -7.91 -24.33 4.80
C LEU A 76 -7.08 -23.64 5.89
N GLN A 77 -5.75 -23.66 5.78
CA GLN A 77 -4.83 -23.17 6.79
C GLN A 77 -3.73 -22.33 6.16
N ALA A 78 -3.42 -21.20 6.79
CA ALA A 78 -2.33 -20.35 6.36
C ALA A 78 -0.98 -21.03 6.60
N ARG A 79 -0.08 -20.97 5.63
CA ARG A 79 1.31 -21.40 5.82
C ARG A 79 2.15 -20.21 6.25
N ARG A 80 2.93 -20.38 7.32
CA ARG A 80 3.96 -19.41 7.71
C ARG A 80 5.06 -19.39 6.65
N VAL A 81 5.50 -18.20 6.29
CA VAL A 81 6.56 -17.96 5.31
C VAL A 81 7.44 -16.81 5.77
N SER A 82 8.64 -16.73 5.19
CA SER A 82 9.48 -15.52 5.26
C SER A 82 9.63 -14.97 3.85
N VAL A 83 9.44 -13.67 3.66
CA VAL A 83 9.44 -13.01 2.35
C VAL A 83 10.53 -11.97 2.29
N ALA A 84 11.38 -12.04 1.26
CA ALA A 84 12.35 -11.00 0.95
C ALA A 84 11.97 -10.33 -0.37
N HIS A 85 11.68 -9.02 -0.33
CA HIS A 85 11.52 -8.20 -1.53
C HIS A 85 12.75 -7.31 -1.69
N VAL A 86 13.46 -7.43 -2.82
CA VAL A 86 14.74 -6.74 -3.06
C VAL A 86 14.68 -5.95 -4.34
N LEU A 87 15.12 -4.69 -4.28
CA LEU A 87 15.26 -3.80 -5.40
C LEU A 87 16.70 -3.29 -5.50
N ARG A 88 17.30 -3.43 -6.67
CA ARG A 88 18.61 -2.81 -6.97
C ARG A 88 18.40 -1.39 -7.46
N ARG A 89 19.31 -0.50 -7.09
CA ARG A 89 19.34 0.88 -7.62
C ARG A 89 19.44 0.91 -9.15
N HIS A 90 20.19 -0.04 -9.70
CA HIS A 90 20.31 -0.28 -11.13
C HIS A 90 20.13 -1.77 -11.41
N GLY A 91 18.90 -2.18 -11.74
CA GLY A 91 18.61 -3.56 -12.10
C GLY A 91 17.19 -4.00 -11.78
N PRO A 92 16.90 -5.30 -11.97
CA PRO A 92 15.58 -5.85 -11.70
C PRO A 92 15.34 -5.96 -10.20
N ARG A 93 14.05 -5.95 -9.82
CA ARG A 93 13.56 -6.38 -8.51
C ARG A 93 13.31 -7.88 -8.48
N ALA A 94 13.38 -8.47 -7.29
CA ALA A 94 13.04 -9.87 -7.05
C ALA A 94 12.30 -10.02 -5.72
N THR A 95 11.35 -10.95 -5.68
CA THR A 95 10.74 -11.42 -4.44
C THR A 95 11.10 -12.88 -4.25
N ALA A 96 11.57 -13.25 -3.07
CA ALA A 96 11.78 -14.63 -2.67
C ALA A 96 10.87 -14.95 -1.49
N ILE A 97 10.19 -16.09 -1.54
CA ILE A 97 9.31 -16.60 -0.49
C ILE A 97 9.91 -17.90 0.01
N ASN A 98 10.30 -17.94 1.28
CA ASN A 98 10.74 -19.15 1.96
C ASN A 98 9.53 -19.84 2.61
N TRP A 99 9.23 -21.05 2.14
CA TRP A 99 8.17 -21.92 2.65
C TRP A 99 8.64 -22.87 3.76
N GLY A 100 9.93 -22.80 4.13
CA GLY A 100 10.61 -23.66 5.10
C GLY A 100 11.26 -24.89 4.45
N ASP A 101 10.57 -25.53 3.52
CA ASP A 101 11.05 -26.68 2.73
C ASP A 101 11.62 -26.28 1.37
N SER A 102 11.25 -25.11 0.88
CA SER A 102 11.54 -24.64 -0.47
C SER A 102 11.55 -23.11 -0.54
N VAL A 103 12.26 -22.56 -1.52
CA VAL A 103 12.24 -21.14 -1.85
C VAL A 103 11.59 -20.96 -3.22
N GLU A 104 10.54 -20.14 -3.25
CA GLU A 104 9.87 -19.73 -4.48
C GLU A 104 10.32 -18.33 -4.87
N LEU A 105 10.66 -18.15 -6.15
CA LEU A 105 11.14 -16.88 -6.70
C LEU A 105 10.09 -16.29 -7.61
N LEU A 106 9.64 -15.07 -7.28
CA LEU A 106 8.75 -14.28 -8.11
C LEU A 106 9.55 -13.16 -8.78
N LYS A 107 9.39 -13.04 -10.09
CA LYS A 107 10.01 -11.99 -10.88
C LYS A 107 9.06 -10.82 -11.04
N GLY A 108 9.58 -9.61 -10.86
CA GLY A 108 8.78 -8.39 -10.97
C GLY A 108 7.84 -8.20 -9.77
N GLY A 109 6.75 -7.47 -10.01
CA GLY A 109 5.77 -7.12 -8.99
C GLY A 109 5.60 -5.61 -8.87
N THR A 110 4.34 -5.18 -8.80
CA THR A 110 3.91 -3.83 -8.46
C THR A 110 3.13 -3.88 -7.15
N GLY A 111 3.06 -2.74 -6.45
CA GLY A 111 2.34 -2.64 -5.18
C GLY A 111 3.14 -1.87 -4.13
N ARG A 112 2.53 -1.70 -2.95
CA ARG A 112 3.01 -0.78 -1.90
C ARG A 112 4.45 -1.01 -1.46
N VAL A 113 4.86 -2.27 -1.26
CA VAL A 113 6.25 -2.59 -0.88
C VAL A 113 7.22 -2.22 -1.99
N ALA A 114 6.87 -2.50 -3.24
CA ALA A 114 7.73 -2.20 -4.38
C ALA A 114 7.87 -0.68 -4.57
N ASP A 115 6.76 0.04 -4.47
CA ASP A 115 6.72 1.51 -4.52
C ASP A 115 7.55 2.14 -3.41
N LEU A 116 7.42 1.63 -2.17
CA LEU A 116 8.21 2.10 -1.04
C LEU A 116 9.72 1.98 -1.35
N LEU A 117 10.17 0.83 -1.86
CA LEU A 117 11.58 0.64 -2.22
C LEU A 117 12.03 1.56 -3.36
N ASP A 118 11.18 1.76 -4.38
CA ASP A 118 11.45 2.70 -5.48
C ASP A 118 11.65 4.11 -4.92
N ARG A 119 10.69 4.61 -4.11
CA ARG A 119 10.74 5.94 -3.48
C ARG A 119 11.95 6.10 -2.54
N MET A 120 12.30 5.08 -1.77
CA MET A 120 13.48 5.08 -0.90
C MET A 120 14.78 5.27 -1.69
N LEU A 121 14.87 4.68 -2.89
CA LEU A 121 16.00 4.87 -3.81
C LEU A 121 15.92 6.17 -4.62
N GLY A 122 14.82 6.92 -4.51
CA GLY A 122 14.57 8.13 -5.29
C GLY A 122 14.14 7.85 -6.73
N LEU A 123 13.55 6.68 -7.00
CA LEU A 123 13.01 6.30 -8.30
C LEU A 123 11.52 6.67 -8.40
N ASP A 124 11.06 6.85 -9.63
CA ASP A 124 9.64 7.05 -9.94
C ASP A 124 8.89 5.70 -9.94
N THR A 125 7.64 5.72 -9.49
CA THR A 125 6.77 4.55 -9.51
C THR A 125 5.84 4.58 -10.72
N PRO A 126 5.27 3.42 -11.14
CA PRO A 126 4.30 3.39 -12.22
C PRO A 126 3.10 4.30 -11.93
N PRO A 127 2.66 5.13 -12.91
CA PRO A 127 1.58 6.08 -12.70
C PRO A 127 0.25 5.35 -12.40
N PRO A 128 -0.72 6.04 -11.78
CA PRO A 128 -2.06 5.50 -11.59
C PRO A 128 -2.72 5.15 -12.93
N THR A 129 -3.42 4.02 -12.97
CA THR A 129 -4.17 3.57 -14.16
C THR A 129 -5.60 4.08 -14.19
N LEU A 130 -6.14 4.49 -13.04
CA LEU A 130 -7.51 5.00 -12.90
C LEU A 130 -7.51 6.53 -12.81
N PRO A 131 -8.56 7.21 -13.30
CA PRO A 131 -8.74 8.64 -13.08
C PRO A 131 -8.86 8.98 -11.58
N PRO A 132 -8.38 10.16 -11.14
CA PRO A 132 -8.47 10.54 -9.73
C PRO A 132 -9.93 10.67 -9.25
N MET A 133 -10.86 10.98 -10.14
CA MET A 133 -12.29 11.05 -9.79
C MET A 133 -12.88 9.69 -9.37
N THR A 134 -12.35 8.58 -9.88
CA THR A 134 -12.76 7.23 -9.44
C THR A 134 -12.33 7.01 -7.98
N PHE A 135 -11.09 7.36 -7.65
CA PHE A 135 -10.59 7.32 -6.27
C PHE A 135 -11.38 8.25 -5.34
N LEU A 136 -11.63 9.51 -5.76
CA LEU A 136 -12.39 10.46 -4.93
C LEU A 136 -13.82 10.03 -4.68
N ALA A 137 -14.44 9.29 -5.61
CA ALA A 137 -15.76 8.69 -5.38
C ALA A 137 -15.68 7.59 -4.31
N HIS A 138 -14.63 6.76 -4.32
CA HIS A 138 -14.40 5.75 -3.28
C HIS A 138 -14.14 6.39 -1.91
N LEU A 139 -13.28 7.41 -1.85
CA LEU A 139 -13.02 8.20 -0.65
C LEU A 139 -14.30 8.86 -0.10
N TRP A 140 -15.19 9.33 -0.99
CA TRP A 140 -16.47 9.90 -0.56
C TRP A 140 -17.35 8.85 0.13
N ILE A 141 -17.43 7.65 -0.43
CA ILE A 141 -18.16 6.51 0.14
C ILE A 141 -17.61 6.15 1.53
N ASP A 142 -16.28 6.07 1.67
CA ASP A 142 -15.61 5.84 2.95
C ASP A 142 -15.95 6.91 4.00
N ARG A 143 -15.92 8.20 3.62
CA ARG A 143 -16.31 9.30 4.52
C ARG A 143 -17.76 9.22 4.97
N ILE A 144 -18.67 8.77 4.10
CA ILE A 144 -20.07 8.55 4.47
C ILE A 144 -20.17 7.39 5.46
N LEU A 145 -19.48 6.28 5.22
CA LEU A 145 -19.43 5.15 6.15
C LEU A 145 -18.91 5.59 7.53
N ALA A 146 -17.79 6.31 7.57
CA ALA A 146 -17.25 6.85 8.82
C ALA A 146 -18.25 7.77 9.53
N ALA A 147 -18.96 8.63 8.79
CA ALA A 147 -19.99 9.51 9.34
C ALA A 147 -21.22 8.74 9.87
N VAL A 148 -21.57 7.60 9.29
CA VAL A 148 -22.61 6.70 9.79
C VAL A 148 -22.15 6.00 11.07
N LEU A 149 -20.96 5.40 11.05
CA LEU A 149 -20.39 4.65 12.18
C LEU A 149 -20.09 5.54 13.39
N GLY A 150 -19.80 6.83 13.17
CA GLY A 150 -19.58 7.81 14.22
C GLY A 150 -20.85 8.25 14.97
N ARG A 151 -22.04 7.84 14.52
CA ARG A 151 -23.32 8.23 15.14
C ARG A 151 -23.74 7.27 16.23
N SER A 152 -24.56 7.76 17.17
CA SER A 152 -25.16 6.93 18.21
C SER A 152 -26.10 5.88 17.59
N LEU A 153 -26.07 4.67 18.14
CA LEU A 153 -26.99 3.59 17.77
C LEU A 153 -28.45 4.07 17.91
N GLY A 154 -29.26 3.79 16.87
CA GLY A 154 -30.67 4.18 16.83
C GLY A 154 -30.94 5.62 16.37
N SER A 155 -29.91 6.42 16.08
CA SER A 155 -30.08 7.70 15.41
C SER A 155 -30.37 7.53 13.91
N THR A 156 -30.99 8.54 13.30
CA THR A 156 -31.19 8.57 11.85
C THR A 156 -29.85 8.70 11.13
N GLY A 157 -29.67 7.95 10.03
CA GLY A 157 -28.51 8.07 9.14
C GLY A 157 -28.36 9.48 8.54
N PRO A 158 -27.21 9.78 7.90
CA PRO A 158 -26.95 11.10 7.34
C PRO A 158 -27.96 11.47 6.26
N SER A 159 -28.41 12.72 6.33
CA SER A 159 -29.25 13.33 5.30
C SER A 159 -28.47 13.50 4.00
N ALA A 160 -29.18 13.66 2.88
CA ALA A 160 -28.56 13.96 1.59
C ALA A 160 -27.66 15.21 1.62
N LEU A 161 -28.01 16.23 2.43
CA LEU A 161 -27.19 17.44 2.59
C LEU A 161 -25.87 17.14 3.31
N GLU A 162 -25.91 16.35 4.38
CA GLU A 162 -24.71 15.92 5.11
C GLU A 162 -23.82 15.05 4.22
N VAL A 163 -24.41 14.09 3.48
CA VAL A 163 -23.70 13.27 2.50
C VAL A 163 -23.05 14.12 1.41
N SER A 164 -23.75 15.12 0.87
CA SER A 164 -23.21 16.05 -0.12
C SER A 164 -22.01 16.84 0.42
N ALA A 165 -22.03 17.23 1.69
CA ALA A 165 -20.95 18.02 2.30
C ALA A 165 -19.66 17.20 2.51
N LEU A 166 -19.74 15.86 2.57
CA LEU A 166 -18.58 14.98 2.69
C LEU A 166 -17.84 14.77 1.37
N ARG A 167 -18.43 15.20 0.25
CA ARG A 167 -17.88 14.98 -1.09
C ARG A 167 -16.58 15.78 -1.26
N PRO A 168 -15.45 15.12 -1.59
CA PRO A 168 -14.23 15.85 -1.94
C PRO A 168 -14.47 16.76 -3.15
N GLU A 169 -13.80 17.91 -3.16
CA GLU A 169 -13.76 18.76 -4.35
C GLU A 169 -13.14 18.00 -5.53
N PRO A 170 -13.66 18.20 -6.76
CA PRO A 170 -13.10 17.56 -7.94
C PRO A 170 -11.69 18.08 -8.23
N VAL A 171 -10.85 17.21 -8.78
CA VAL A 171 -9.48 17.53 -9.22
C VAL A 171 -9.30 17.14 -10.68
N ALA A 172 -8.41 17.85 -11.38
CA ALA A 172 -8.15 17.61 -12.80
C ALA A 172 -7.31 16.34 -13.04
N ASP A 173 -6.31 16.11 -12.20
CA ASP A 173 -5.36 15.01 -12.33
C ASP A 173 -4.80 14.58 -10.96
N TRP A 174 -3.97 13.53 -10.96
CA TRP A 174 -3.32 13.02 -9.76
C TRP A 174 -2.28 13.96 -9.17
N ALA A 175 -1.64 14.79 -9.99
CA ALA A 175 -0.65 15.75 -9.51
C ALA A 175 -1.34 16.85 -8.68
N GLU A 176 -2.52 17.29 -9.09
CA GLU A 176 -3.37 18.21 -8.31
C GLU A 176 -3.84 17.57 -7.01
N LEU A 177 -4.31 16.32 -7.06
CA LEU A 177 -4.67 15.57 -5.85
C LEU A 177 -3.52 15.53 -4.85
N ARG A 178 -2.32 15.12 -5.32
CA ARG A 178 -1.12 15.05 -4.48
C ARG A 178 -0.74 16.40 -3.90
N ARG A 179 -0.79 17.48 -4.69
CA ARG A 179 -0.53 18.85 -4.20
C ARG A 179 -1.48 19.21 -3.07
N ARG A 180 -2.78 18.97 -3.23
CA ARG A 180 -3.78 19.25 -2.18
C ARG A 180 -3.51 18.45 -0.91
N CYS A 181 -3.16 17.18 -1.02
CA CYS A 181 -2.78 16.35 0.13
C CYS A 181 -1.52 16.88 0.83
N SER A 182 -0.48 17.20 0.08
CA SER A 182 0.78 17.75 0.64
C SER A 182 0.60 19.13 1.28
N ALA A 183 -0.40 19.91 0.83
CA ALA A 183 -0.78 21.18 1.42
C ALA A 183 -1.75 21.05 2.60
N GLY A 184 -2.19 19.83 2.94
CA GLY A 184 -3.19 19.59 3.99
C GLY A 184 -4.61 20.03 3.62
N LEU A 185 -4.88 20.29 2.34
CA LEU A 185 -6.20 20.71 1.83
C LEU A 185 -7.12 19.52 1.51
N LEU A 186 -6.55 18.33 1.33
CA LEU A 186 -7.28 17.09 1.15
C LEU A 186 -6.73 16.03 2.11
N ASP A 187 -7.52 15.69 3.12
CA ASP A 187 -7.20 14.65 4.08
C ASP A 187 -7.46 13.25 3.49
N LEU A 188 -6.44 12.40 3.57
CA LEU A 188 -6.48 11.00 3.17
C LEU A 188 -6.17 10.12 4.40
N PRO A 189 -6.98 9.09 4.68
CA PRO A 189 -6.78 8.23 5.84
C PRO A 189 -5.35 7.66 5.89
N GLY A 190 -4.66 7.88 7.01
CA GLY A 190 -3.31 7.34 7.26
C GLY A 190 -2.18 7.99 6.48
N ILE A 191 -2.42 9.07 5.71
CA ILE A 191 -1.39 9.74 4.91
C ILE A 191 -1.22 11.18 5.38
N SER A 192 -0.09 11.46 6.02
CA SER A 192 0.26 12.82 6.43
C SER A 192 0.64 13.72 5.23
N PRO A 193 0.57 15.06 5.35
CA PRO A 193 1.03 15.98 4.30
C PRO A 193 2.49 15.75 3.90
N ALA A 194 3.38 15.49 4.87
CA ALA A 194 4.80 15.19 4.60
C ALA A 194 4.98 13.86 3.85
N THR A 195 4.16 12.87 4.18
CA THR A 195 4.11 11.60 3.44
C THR A 195 3.66 11.83 2.01
N ALA A 196 2.59 12.61 1.79
CA ALA A 196 2.08 12.94 0.45
C ALA A 196 3.09 13.74 -0.38
N GLU A 197 3.88 14.62 0.24
CA GLU A 197 4.98 15.34 -0.42
C GLU A 197 6.08 14.38 -0.91
N TRP A 198 6.41 13.38 -0.10
CA TRP A 198 7.44 12.39 -0.41
C TRP A 198 7.01 11.38 -1.49
N LEU A 199 5.74 11.00 -1.51
CA LEU A 199 5.17 10.10 -2.51
C LEU A 199 5.12 10.77 -3.89
N ASP A 200 5.12 9.96 -4.94
CA ASP A 200 4.69 10.36 -6.28
C ASP A 200 3.23 9.95 -6.51
N GLU A 201 2.66 10.28 -7.67
CA GLU A 201 1.24 10.04 -7.96
C GLU A 201 0.88 8.55 -7.92
N GLY A 202 1.77 7.68 -8.43
CA GLY A 202 1.55 6.23 -8.49
C GLY A 202 1.53 5.58 -7.11
N SER A 203 2.52 5.91 -6.30
CA SER A 203 2.65 5.39 -4.93
C SER A 203 1.59 5.98 -3.99
N LEU A 204 1.22 7.25 -4.17
CA LEU A 204 0.12 7.88 -3.42
C LEU A 204 -1.20 7.16 -3.67
N HIS A 205 -1.57 6.95 -4.94
CA HIS A 205 -2.81 6.25 -5.30
C HIS A 205 -2.87 4.86 -4.67
N ARG A 206 -1.83 4.04 -4.83
CA ARG A 206 -1.83 2.66 -4.32
C ARG A 206 -1.78 2.59 -2.81
N LEU A 207 -1.14 3.55 -2.13
CA LEU A 207 -1.14 3.63 -0.67
C LEU A 207 -2.52 4.03 -0.16
N ALA A 208 -3.12 5.06 -0.75
CA ALA A 208 -4.41 5.59 -0.35
C ALA A 208 -5.54 4.58 -0.60
N GLU A 209 -5.58 3.94 -1.77
CA GLU A 209 -6.60 2.94 -2.10
C GLU A 209 -6.54 1.73 -1.15
N ALA A 210 -5.35 1.31 -0.74
CA ALA A 210 -5.19 0.19 0.18
C ALA A 210 -5.67 0.47 1.62
N ALA A 211 -5.90 1.75 1.96
CA ALA A 211 -6.47 2.16 3.24
C ALA A 211 -8.00 2.24 3.19
N LEU A 212 -8.59 2.24 2.00
CA LEU A 212 -10.04 2.26 1.83
C LEU A 212 -10.62 0.84 1.97
N PRO A 213 -11.86 0.70 2.49
CA PRO A 213 -12.50 -0.60 2.59
C PRO A 213 -12.91 -1.15 1.22
N ASP A 214 -13.35 -2.40 1.14
CA ASP A 214 -13.83 -2.96 -0.13
C ASP A 214 -15.11 -2.25 -0.61
N GLN A 215 -15.10 -1.75 -1.84
CA GLN A 215 -16.20 -0.93 -2.36
C GLN A 215 -17.54 -1.71 -2.41
N VAL A 216 -17.52 -3.01 -2.69
CA VAL A 216 -18.73 -3.83 -2.76
C VAL A 216 -19.34 -4.01 -1.38
N GLU A 217 -18.50 -4.28 -0.38
CA GLU A 217 -18.93 -4.42 1.02
C GLU A 217 -19.50 -3.11 1.56
N ILE A 218 -18.80 -1.98 1.38
CA ILE A 218 -19.28 -0.68 1.89
C ILE A 218 -20.63 -0.30 1.26
N VAL A 219 -20.79 -0.49 -0.05
CA VAL A 219 -22.06 -0.14 -0.72
C VAL A 219 -23.20 -1.02 -0.21
N ALA A 220 -22.94 -2.29 0.08
CA ALA A 220 -23.94 -3.18 0.69
C ALA A 220 -24.34 -2.70 2.09
N ASP A 221 -23.37 -2.29 2.92
CA ASP A 221 -23.63 -1.76 4.25
C ASP A 221 -24.40 -0.44 4.19
N LEU A 222 -23.98 0.51 3.34
CA LEU A 222 -24.66 1.80 3.19
C LEU A 222 -26.11 1.66 2.71
N ARG A 223 -26.43 0.66 1.87
CA ARG A 223 -27.82 0.36 1.48
C ARG A 223 -28.71 -0.05 2.64
N GLN A 224 -28.15 -0.61 3.70
CA GLN A 224 -28.89 -0.98 4.91
C GLN A 224 -28.98 0.19 5.90
N LEU A 225 -28.01 1.11 5.87
CA LEU A 225 -27.84 2.15 6.88
C LEU A 225 -28.41 3.52 6.48
N LEU A 226 -28.60 3.78 5.18
CA LEU A 226 -29.08 5.06 4.66
C LEU A 226 -30.56 5.03 4.29
N SER A 227 -31.22 6.19 4.39
CA SER A 227 -32.60 6.33 3.93
C SER A 227 -32.71 6.24 2.40
N PRO A 228 -33.87 5.86 1.85
CA PRO A 228 -34.08 5.83 0.39
C PRO A 228 -33.79 7.16 -0.30
N ASP A 229 -34.14 8.29 0.33
CA ASP A 229 -33.86 9.63 -0.22
C ASP A 229 -32.36 9.90 -0.34
N THR A 230 -31.59 9.53 0.69
CA THR A 230 -30.12 9.68 0.67
C THR A 230 -29.49 8.73 -0.36
N LEU A 231 -29.98 7.49 -0.47
CA LEU A 231 -29.52 6.53 -1.48
C LEU A 231 -29.81 7.03 -2.91
N GLY A 232 -31.01 7.56 -3.15
CA GLY A 232 -31.40 8.15 -4.42
C GLY A 232 -30.51 9.34 -4.82
N TYR A 233 -30.13 10.20 -3.86
CA TYR A 233 -29.16 11.27 -4.10
C TYR A 233 -27.79 10.75 -4.55
N MET A 234 -27.32 9.65 -3.95
CA MET A 234 -26.05 9.01 -4.31
C MET A 234 -26.11 8.24 -5.65
N GLY A 235 -27.29 8.09 -6.25
CA GLY A 235 -27.50 7.24 -7.42
C GLY A 235 -27.39 5.74 -7.09
N LEU A 236 -27.63 5.36 -5.84
CA LEU A 236 -27.66 3.98 -5.39
C LEU A 236 -29.13 3.53 -5.27
N GLU A 237 -29.51 2.47 -5.99
CA GLU A 237 -30.82 1.86 -5.79
C GLU A 237 -30.90 1.20 -4.39
N PRO A 238 -32.03 1.31 -3.67
CA PRO A 238 -32.25 0.59 -2.43
C PRO A 238 -32.20 -0.93 -2.67
N ALA A 239 -31.78 -1.70 -1.66
CA ALA A 239 -31.78 -3.15 -1.76
C ALA A 239 -33.22 -3.65 -1.97
N THR A 240 -33.56 -4.06 -3.18
CA THR A 240 -34.84 -4.70 -3.48
C THR A 240 -34.82 -6.12 -2.92
N GLY A 241 -35.31 -6.30 -1.69
CA GLY A 241 -35.52 -7.63 -1.10
C GLY A 241 -35.57 -7.62 0.42
N GLY A 242 -36.76 -7.38 0.99
CA GLY A 242 -37.11 -7.89 2.32
C GLY A 242 -37.81 -9.25 2.17
N PRO A 243 -37.63 -10.19 3.13
CA PRO A 243 -38.24 -11.52 3.05
C PRO A 243 -39.77 -11.41 3.18
N GLU A 244 -40.48 -12.12 2.31
CA GLU A 244 -41.87 -12.53 2.56
C GLU A 244 -41.95 -13.56 3.69
#